data_AF-G0R444-F1
#
_entry.id   AF-G0R444-F1
#
_cell.length_a   1.000
_cell.length_b   1.000
_cell.length_c   1.000
_cell.angle_alpha   90.00
_cell.angle_beta   90.00
_cell.angle_gamma   90.00
#
_symmetry.space_group_name_H-M   'P 1'
#
loop_
_entity.id
_entity.type
_entity.pdbx_description
1 polymer ?
#
loop_
_entity_poly.entity_id
_entity_poly.type
_entity_poly.pdbx_seq_one_letter_code
_entity_poly.pdbx_strand_id
1 'polypeptide(L)'
;MALLGKTLKGRSTRPGGLPQKRNIKYRQLAKNQEEFDQLKQLAKLKREGLKNRIKDEQKIVLFNKKKLLTYWRKIMRIAKTEQIKNEIDIYSQNNQRELDSKEAFIQMLDKNLDEAEDQFQIALRNHLMHTDNLNQLQEARMRGLQEEFNRDIQILENEFDLEREDMVKTHKTHLKELEDMIETVKEEDKKKMEEAQNEFSQFKEETKNKNLEETNVMKIILETKQTKYYTELEQMNSKFQSDTSNKVKDHQFLHQHNKNRKKEIDRYLRMIASKKANIELEKVKINQHCKEFNARNQALKKEKENISNSYHDLKHKMQKFREEESNRLKELTNNSRNTVLKLKEYALLGEKILKTAELCRRLETEKEKVIPFYEETVDDDEIPQQLKDELEYLKPEEKDEYSYLNNFYKRYNKVLLDKLAIDKQKENLQKDNKLLKSLLKQYLDGISLNDDVLKNENNPLLVVNHKFNLGKIQAERYENKTIIEGPFQVRSTQMQLQGQKPGYF
;
A
#
# COMPACT_ATOMS: atom_id res chain seq x y z
N MET A 1 -49.03 -39.15 5.25
CA MET A 1 -50.33 -39.05 5.95
C MET A 1 -51.06 -40.38 5.85
N ALA A 2 -51.84 -40.72 6.90
CA ALA A 2 -52.77 -41.85 7.08
C ALA A 2 -52.15 -43.27 7.16
N LEU A 3 -52.05 -43.95 8.32
CA LEU A 3 -53.05 -44.53 9.27
C LEU A 3 -53.75 -45.81 8.80
N LEU A 4 -53.76 -46.79 9.73
CA LEU A 4 -54.57 -48.01 9.86
C LEU A 4 -54.20 -49.21 8.95
N GLY A 5 -54.22 -50.46 9.42
CA GLY A 5 -54.96 -50.99 10.56
C GLY A 5 -54.45 -52.35 11.07
N LYS A 6 -54.88 -52.61 12.29
CA LYS A 6 -54.66 -53.79 13.14
C LYS A 6 -55.30 -55.03 12.50
N THR A 7 -54.64 -56.19 12.59
CA THR A 7 -55.34 -57.49 12.56
C THR A 7 -55.20 -58.19 13.92
N LEU A 8 -56.36 -58.44 14.49
CA LEU A 8 -56.62 -59.10 15.77
C LEU A 8 -56.21 -60.59 15.77
N LYS A 9 -55.71 -61.00 16.95
CA LYS A 9 -56.02 -62.23 17.71
C LYS A 9 -56.61 -63.43 16.94
N GLY A 10 -55.91 -64.55 17.01
CA GLY A 10 -56.47 -65.86 16.68
C GLY A 10 -55.51 -67.01 16.95
N ARG A 11 -55.14 -67.25 18.21
CA ARG A 11 -54.50 -68.48 18.66
C ARG A 11 -55.54 -69.61 18.55
N SER A 12 -55.64 -70.26 17.40
CA SER A 12 -56.28 -71.57 17.32
C SER A 12 -55.27 -72.63 17.75
N THR A 13 -55.30 -72.97 19.04
CA THR A 13 -54.84 -74.25 19.56
C THR A 13 -55.36 -75.36 18.65
N ARG A 14 -54.49 -76.10 17.97
CA ARG A 14 -54.89 -77.35 17.32
C ARG A 14 -55.21 -78.36 18.42
N PRO A 15 -56.46 -78.86 18.54
CA PRO A 15 -56.73 -80.09 19.26
C PRO A 15 -56.48 -81.28 18.30
N GLY A 16 -55.94 -82.37 18.82
CA GLY A 16 -55.74 -83.62 18.08
C GLY A 16 -54.28 -83.78 17.66
N GLY A 17 -53.42 -84.48 18.41
CA GLY A 17 -53.70 -85.80 18.94
C GLY A 17 -53.92 -86.73 17.76
N LEU A 18 -52.88 -87.46 17.35
CA LEU A 18 -53.03 -88.58 16.41
C LEU A 18 -54.15 -89.49 16.97
N PRO A 19 -55.27 -89.70 16.26
CA PRO A 19 -56.32 -90.56 16.76
C PRO A 19 -55.72 -91.95 17.00
N GLN A 20 -55.94 -92.47 18.20
CA GLN A 20 -55.50 -93.78 18.63
C GLN A 20 -56.04 -94.81 17.62
N LYS A 21 -55.14 -95.47 16.87
CA LYS A 21 -55.52 -96.56 15.97
C LYS A 21 -56.16 -97.67 16.79
N ARG A 22 -57.50 -97.72 16.82
CA ARG A 22 -58.22 -98.91 17.24
C ARG A 22 -57.93 -99.98 16.18
N ASN A 23 -57.07 -100.93 16.51
CA ASN A 23 -56.85 -102.15 15.73
C ASN A 23 -58.10 -103.04 15.85
N ILE A 24 -59.18 -102.65 15.18
CA ILE A 24 -60.34 -103.51 14.97
C ILE A 24 -59.94 -104.43 13.82
N LYS A 25 -59.52 -105.66 14.16
CA LYS A 25 -59.40 -106.74 13.18
C LYS A 25 -60.80 -107.10 12.71
N TYR A 26 -61.26 -106.50 11.62
CA TYR A 26 -62.40 -107.03 10.88
C TYR A 26 -61.99 -108.40 10.33
N ARG A 27 -62.48 -109.47 10.96
CA ARG A 27 -62.45 -110.81 10.38
C ARG A 27 -63.37 -110.78 9.17
N GLN A 28 -62.80 -110.51 7.99
CA GLN A 28 -63.52 -110.67 6.72
C GLN A 28 -63.79 -112.17 6.57
N LEU A 29 -65.03 -112.56 6.89
CA LEU A 29 -65.60 -113.82 6.41
C LEU A 29 -65.43 -113.81 4.88
N ALA A 30 -64.73 -114.80 4.36
CA ALA A 30 -64.54 -114.97 2.92
C ALA A 30 -65.90 -114.95 2.24
N LYS A 31 -66.16 -113.89 1.48
CA LYS A 31 -67.23 -113.84 0.49
C LYS A 31 -66.58 -114.16 -0.86
N ASN A 32 -67.31 -114.89 -1.68
CA ASN A 32 -66.88 -115.49 -2.95
C ASN A 32 -65.87 -114.65 -3.75
N GLN A 33 -64.89 -115.32 -4.38
CA GLN A 33 -63.81 -114.74 -5.19
C GLN A 33 -64.31 -113.66 -6.17
N GLU A 34 -65.52 -113.84 -6.74
CA GLU A 34 -66.16 -112.92 -7.67
C GLU A 34 -66.52 -111.55 -7.06
N GLU A 35 -66.99 -111.49 -5.81
CA GLU A 35 -67.33 -110.22 -5.16
C GLU A 35 -66.07 -109.40 -4.83
N PHE A 36 -64.96 -110.06 -4.49
CA PHE A 36 -63.67 -109.42 -4.29
C PHE A 36 -63.10 -108.84 -5.58
N ASP A 37 -63.20 -109.58 -6.69
CA ASP A 37 -62.76 -109.11 -8.00
C ASP A 37 -63.64 -107.98 -8.53
N GLN A 38 -64.96 -108.00 -8.29
CA GLN A 38 -65.85 -106.88 -8.61
C GLN A 38 -65.52 -105.63 -7.79
N LEU A 39 -65.30 -105.74 -6.48
CA LEU A 39 -64.89 -104.62 -5.64
C LEU A 39 -63.52 -104.07 -6.04
N LYS A 40 -62.59 -104.93 -6.46
CA LYS A 40 -61.26 -104.55 -6.97
C LYS A 40 -61.36 -103.84 -8.32
N GLN A 41 -62.23 -104.28 -9.22
CA GLN A 41 -62.52 -103.58 -10.48
C GLN A 41 -63.19 -102.22 -10.23
N LEU A 42 -64.18 -102.15 -9.33
CA LEU A 42 -64.82 -100.90 -8.90
C LEU A 42 -63.82 -99.93 -8.26
N ALA A 43 -62.90 -100.44 -7.42
CA ALA A 43 -61.83 -99.65 -6.83
C ALA A 43 -60.83 -99.17 -7.89
N LYS A 44 -60.51 -99.98 -8.91
CA LYS A 44 -59.65 -99.61 -10.04
C LYS A 44 -60.31 -98.52 -10.89
N LEU A 45 -61.58 -98.66 -11.23
CA LEU A 45 -62.36 -97.64 -11.96
C LEU A 45 -62.46 -96.33 -11.17
N LYS A 46 -62.72 -96.39 -9.86
CA LYS A 46 -62.69 -95.19 -8.99
C LYS A 46 -61.31 -94.55 -8.94
N ARG A 47 -60.24 -95.35 -8.86
CA ARG A 47 -58.85 -94.85 -8.88
C ARG A 47 -58.49 -94.21 -10.21
N GLU A 48 -58.92 -94.78 -11.33
CA GLU A 48 -58.75 -94.21 -12.66
C GLU A 48 -59.57 -92.92 -12.84
N GLY A 49 -60.81 -92.88 -12.35
CA GLY A 49 -61.64 -91.68 -12.30
C GLY A 49 -61.00 -90.55 -11.49
N LEU A 50 -60.45 -90.86 -10.30
CA LEU A 50 -59.70 -89.89 -9.50
C LEU A 50 -58.41 -89.44 -10.21
N LYS A 51 -57.69 -90.36 -10.87
CA LYS A 51 -56.48 -90.02 -11.65
C LYS A 51 -56.79 -89.10 -12.82
N ASN A 52 -57.92 -89.28 -13.48
CA ASN A 52 -58.37 -88.39 -14.57
C ASN A 52 -58.79 -87.03 -14.03
N ARG A 53 -59.54 -86.96 -12.91
CA ARG A 53 -59.83 -85.68 -12.24
C ARG A 53 -58.57 -84.93 -11.83
N ILE A 54 -57.58 -85.61 -11.26
CA ILE A 54 -56.29 -85.00 -10.93
C ILE A 54 -55.58 -84.47 -12.18
N LYS A 55 -55.60 -85.20 -13.30
CA LYS A 55 -55.01 -84.72 -14.57
C LYS A 55 -55.73 -83.49 -15.12
N ASP A 56 -57.06 -83.45 -15.02
CA ASP A 56 -57.84 -82.32 -15.51
C ASP A 56 -57.69 -81.11 -14.58
N GLU A 57 -57.64 -81.31 -13.27
CA GLU A 57 -57.24 -80.27 -12.30
C GLU A 57 -55.83 -79.77 -12.58
N GLN A 58 -54.86 -80.64 -12.87
CA GLN A 58 -53.50 -80.25 -13.25
C GLN A 58 -53.48 -79.40 -14.52
N LYS A 59 -54.25 -79.75 -15.55
CA LYS A 59 -54.39 -78.94 -16.76
C LYS A 59 -54.97 -77.56 -16.46
N ILE A 60 -56.02 -77.49 -15.62
CA ILE A 60 -56.63 -76.23 -15.20
C ILE A 60 -55.65 -75.39 -14.39
N VAL A 61 -54.90 -76.00 -13.47
CA VAL A 61 -53.86 -75.32 -12.68
C VAL A 61 -52.75 -74.78 -13.58
N LEU A 62 -52.28 -75.55 -14.56
CA LEU A 62 -51.26 -75.11 -15.52
C LEU A 62 -51.77 -73.96 -16.40
N PHE A 63 -53.02 -74.04 -16.87
CA PHE A 63 -53.66 -72.98 -17.64
C PHE A 63 -53.82 -71.70 -16.80
N ASN A 64 -54.34 -71.82 -15.57
CA ASN A 64 -54.48 -70.71 -14.64
C ASN A 64 -53.13 -70.11 -14.27
N LYS A 65 -52.08 -70.92 -14.09
CA LYS A 65 -50.71 -70.44 -13.87
C LYS A 65 -50.20 -69.62 -15.07
N LYS A 66 -50.40 -70.09 -16.30
CA LYS A 66 -50.02 -69.34 -17.52
C LYS A 66 -50.80 -68.02 -17.63
N LYS A 67 -52.10 -68.05 -17.35
CA LYS A 67 -52.97 -66.87 -17.33
C LYS A 67 -52.51 -65.86 -16.28
N LEU A 68 -52.27 -66.32 -15.05
CA LEU A 68 -51.76 -65.51 -13.94
C LEU A 68 -50.38 -64.90 -14.26
N LEU A 69 -49.45 -65.69 -14.82
CA LEU A 69 -48.15 -65.20 -15.26
C LEU A 69 -48.27 -64.13 -16.35
N THR A 70 -49.23 -64.27 -17.27
CA THR A 70 -49.49 -63.27 -18.32
C THR A 70 -49.99 -61.96 -17.71
N TYR A 71 -50.92 -62.03 -16.76
CA TYR A 71 -51.39 -60.85 -16.02
C TYR A 71 -50.27 -60.20 -15.20
N TRP A 72 -49.48 -60.98 -14.44
CA TRP A 72 -48.34 -60.45 -13.69
C TRP A 72 -47.29 -59.80 -14.59
N ARG A 73 -46.98 -60.39 -15.75
CA ARG A 73 -46.06 -59.76 -16.72
C ARG A 73 -46.60 -58.45 -17.27
N LYS A 74 -47.92 -58.31 -17.44
CA LYS A 74 -48.53 -57.04 -17.86
C LYS A 74 -48.40 -56.00 -16.74
N ILE A 75 -48.77 -56.36 -15.51
CA ILE A 75 -48.68 -55.48 -14.34
C ILE A 75 -47.23 -55.05 -14.07
N MET A 76 -46.29 -55.99 -14.04
CA MET A 76 -44.86 -55.71 -13.81
C MET A 76 -44.24 -54.85 -14.92
N ARG A 77 -44.67 -55.03 -16.18
CA ARG A 77 -44.22 -54.16 -17.28
C ARG A 77 -44.71 -52.73 -17.08
N ILE A 78 -45.99 -52.55 -16.77
CA ILE A 78 -46.55 -51.22 -16.50
C ILE A 78 -45.81 -50.55 -15.34
N ALA A 79 -45.66 -51.25 -14.21
CA ALA A 79 -44.94 -50.73 -13.05
C ALA A 79 -43.47 -50.41 -13.37
N LYS A 80 -42.76 -51.26 -14.12
CA LYS A 80 -41.37 -50.98 -14.50
C LYS A 80 -41.26 -49.84 -15.51
N THR A 81 -42.17 -49.73 -16.46
CA THR A 81 -42.22 -48.61 -17.39
C THR A 81 -42.48 -47.29 -16.66
N GLU A 82 -43.40 -47.27 -15.69
CA GLU A 82 -43.66 -46.10 -14.85
C GLU A 82 -42.44 -45.72 -13.99
N GLN A 83 -41.78 -46.71 -13.38
CA GLN A 83 -40.53 -46.49 -12.66
C GLN A 83 -39.45 -45.86 -13.58
N ILE A 84 -39.25 -46.41 -14.79
CA ILE A 84 -38.24 -45.89 -15.73
C ILE A 84 -38.59 -44.46 -16.17
N LYS A 85 -39.87 -44.14 -16.39
CA LYS A 85 -40.29 -42.78 -16.71
C LYS A 85 -39.94 -41.81 -15.58
N ASN A 86 -40.26 -42.17 -14.34
CA ASN A 86 -39.90 -41.36 -13.18
C ASN A 86 -38.38 -41.20 -13.04
N GLU A 87 -37.60 -42.25 -13.29
CA GLU A 87 -36.14 -42.18 -13.31
C GLU A 87 -35.63 -41.23 -14.41
N ILE A 88 -36.17 -41.30 -15.63
CA ILE A 88 -35.84 -40.38 -16.73
C ILE A 88 -36.15 -38.94 -16.35
N ASP A 89 -37.30 -38.68 -15.73
CA ASP A 89 -37.69 -37.33 -15.30
C ASP A 89 -36.73 -36.79 -14.24
N ILE A 90 -36.33 -37.63 -13.27
CA ILE A 90 -35.32 -37.26 -12.27
C ILE A 90 -33.97 -36.96 -12.93
N TYR A 91 -33.52 -37.81 -13.86
CA TYR A 91 -32.28 -37.57 -14.61
C TYR A 91 -32.35 -36.27 -15.44
N SER A 92 -33.48 -36.00 -16.09
CA SER A 92 -33.69 -34.77 -16.86
C SER A 92 -33.63 -33.54 -15.97
N GLN A 93 -34.27 -33.59 -14.79
CA GLN A 93 -34.21 -32.48 -13.83
C GLN A 93 -32.80 -32.27 -13.27
N ASN A 94 -32.07 -33.35 -12.98
CA ASN A 94 -30.68 -33.25 -12.51
C ASN A 94 -29.78 -32.63 -13.58
N ASN A 95 -29.89 -33.10 -14.82
CA ASN A 95 -29.13 -32.56 -15.94
C ASN A 95 -29.47 -31.09 -16.20
N GLN A 96 -30.73 -30.69 -16.08
CA GLN A 96 -31.12 -29.28 -16.20
C GLN A 96 -30.46 -28.42 -15.12
N ARG A 97 -30.46 -28.87 -13.85
CA ARG A 97 -29.76 -28.16 -12.76
C ARG A 97 -28.26 -28.05 -12.99
N GLU A 98 -27.63 -29.12 -13.50
CA GLU A 98 -26.21 -29.07 -13.87
C GLU A 98 -25.95 -28.10 -15.02
N LEU A 99 -26.84 -28.04 -16.01
CA LEU A 99 -26.77 -27.10 -17.11
C LEU A 99 -26.90 -25.67 -16.60
N ASP A 100 -27.92 -25.37 -15.79
CA ASP A 100 -28.14 -24.04 -15.22
C ASP A 100 -26.94 -23.59 -14.37
N SER A 101 -26.34 -24.51 -13.61
CA SER A 101 -25.11 -24.25 -12.82
C SER A 101 -23.91 -23.92 -13.71
N LYS A 102 -23.72 -24.68 -14.80
CA LYS A 102 -22.65 -24.41 -15.77
C LYS A 102 -22.88 -23.10 -16.52
N GLU A 103 -24.12 -22.80 -16.88
CA GLU A 103 -24.51 -21.54 -17.54
C GLU A 103 -24.21 -20.35 -16.62
N ALA A 104 -24.59 -20.44 -15.34
CA ALA A 104 -24.27 -19.41 -14.34
C ALA A 104 -22.76 -19.24 -14.16
N PHE A 105 -22.00 -20.34 -14.18
CA PHE A 105 -20.53 -20.28 -14.11
C PHE A 105 -19.92 -19.63 -15.36
N ILE A 106 -20.44 -19.92 -16.56
CA ILE A 106 -20.01 -19.27 -17.81
C ILE A 106 -20.29 -17.77 -17.75
N GLN A 107 -21.49 -17.36 -17.35
CA GLN A 107 -21.84 -15.94 -17.21
C GLN A 107 -20.94 -15.21 -16.21
N MET A 108 -20.59 -15.87 -15.09
CA MET A 108 -19.63 -15.33 -14.14
C MET A 108 -18.23 -15.19 -14.76
N LEU A 109 -17.77 -16.17 -15.54
CA LEU A 109 -16.50 -16.08 -16.24
C LEU A 109 -16.48 -14.97 -17.29
N ASP A 110 -17.57 -14.79 -18.05
CA ASP A 110 -17.70 -13.70 -19.02
C ASP A 110 -17.60 -12.35 -18.34
N LYS A 111 -18.31 -12.16 -17.23
CA LYS A 111 -18.21 -10.94 -16.43
C LYS A 111 -16.79 -10.71 -15.90
N ASN A 112 -16.12 -11.76 -15.41
CA ASN A 112 -14.74 -11.65 -14.95
C ASN A 112 -13.76 -11.31 -16.09
N LEU A 113 -14.02 -11.79 -17.31
CA LEU A 113 -13.25 -11.42 -18.51
C LEU A 113 -13.44 -9.95 -18.86
N ASP A 114 -14.66 -9.45 -18.84
CA ASP A 114 -14.96 -8.02 -19.06
C ASP A 114 -14.29 -7.15 -18.00
N GLU A 115 -14.40 -7.51 -16.71
CA GLU A 115 -13.73 -6.79 -15.62
C GLU A 115 -12.20 -6.80 -15.76
N ALA A 116 -11.61 -7.90 -16.23
CA ALA A 116 -10.17 -8.01 -16.46
C ALA A 116 -9.72 -7.16 -17.67
N GLU A 117 -10.51 -7.13 -18.74
CA GLU A 117 -10.24 -6.27 -19.90
C GLU A 117 -10.33 -4.79 -19.54
N ASP A 118 -11.36 -4.37 -18.78
CA ASP A 118 -11.48 -3.00 -18.29
C ASP A 118 -10.29 -2.59 -17.42
N GLN A 119 -9.86 -3.47 -16.51
CA GLN A 119 -8.67 -3.24 -15.69
C GLN A 119 -7.40 -3.12 -16.55
N PHE A 120 -7.25 -3.97 -17.57
CA PHE A 120 -6.13 -3.90 -18.51
C PHE A 120 -6.14 -2.59 -19.30
N GLN A 121 -7.29 -2.16 -19.82
CA GLN A 121 -7.41 -0.90 -20.56
C GLN A 121 -7.09 0.32 -19.70
N ILE A 122 -7.56 0.34 -18.45
CA ILE A 122 -7.22 1.40 -17.48
C ILE A 122 -5.71 1.40 -17.19
N ALA A 123 -5.12 0.23 -16.94
CA ALA A 123 -3.69 0.10 -16.68
C ALA A 123 -2.85 0.56 -17.88
N LEU A 124 -3.25 0.18 -19.10
CA LEU A 124 -2.60 0.60 -20.34
C LEU A 124 -2.69 2.12 -20.51
N ARG A 125 -3.87 2.70 -20.31
CA ARG A 125 -4.06 4.16 -20.38
C ARG A 125 -3.17 4.89 -19.39
N ASN A 126 -3.11 4.42 -18.14
CA ASN A 126 -2.25 4.99 -17.11
C ASN A 126 -0.77 4.87 -17.48
N HIS A 127 -0.34 3.71 -18.00
CA HIS A 127 1.03 3.51 -18.47
C HIS A 127 1.39 4.48 -19.60
N LEU A 128 0.51 4.65 -20.58
CA LEU A 128 0.71 5.60 -21.67
C LEU A 128 0.81 7.04 -21.15
N MET A 129 -0.08 7.45 -20.24
CA MET A 129 0.02 8.77 -19.60
C MET A 129 1.34 8.97 -18.85
N HIS A 130 1.82 7.95 -18.14
CA HIS A 130 3.12 8.02 -17.47
C HIS A 130 4.30 8.10 -18.46
N THR A 131 4.21 7.38 -19.57
CA THR A 131 5.21 7.42 -20.65
C THR A 131 5.25 8.80 -21.31
N ASP A 132 4.08 9.40 -21.56
CA ASP A 132 3.97 10.75 -22.11
C ASP A 132 4.53 11.80 -21.14
N ASN A 133 4.24 11.68 -19.84
CA ASN A 133 4.81 12.57 -18.83
C ASN A 133 6.34 12.45 -18.76
N LEU A 134 6.89 11.23 -18.90
CA LEU A 134 8.33 11.01 -18.94
C LEU A 134 8.95 11.64 -20.19
N ASN A 135 8.28 11.50 -21.35
CA ASN A 135 8.72 12.14 -22.59
C ASN A 135 8.71 13.66 -22.46
N GLN A 136 7.66 14.26 -21.89
CA GLN A 136 7.57 15.70 -21.66
C GLN A 136 8.68 16.20 -20.72
N LEU A 137 8.99 15.45 -19.66
CA LEU A 137 10.10 15.78 -18.75
C LEU A 137 11.44 15.74 -19.50
N GLN A 138 11.64 14.72 -20.33
CA GLN A 138 12.87 14.57 -21.11
C GLN A 138 12.99 15.69 -22.16
N GLU A 139 11.91 16.06 -22.85
CA GLU A 139 11.89 17.20 -23.77
C GLU A 139 12.20 18.52 -23.05
N ALA A 140 11.62 18.76 -21.88
CA ALA A 140 11.90 19.95 -21.09
C ALA A 140 13.37 20.02 -20.68
N ARG A 141 13.95 18.89 -20.26
CA ARG A 141 15.38 18.78 -19.96
C ARG A 141 16.25 19.05 -21.19
N MET A 142 15.91 18.47 -22.34
CA MET A 142 16.64 18.70 -23.60
C MET A 142 16.56 20.16 -24.04
N ARG A 143 15.40 20.80 -23.92
CA ARG A 143 15.24 22.24 -24.17
C ARG A 143 16.11 23.07 -23.23
N GLY A 144 16.10 22.77 -21.93
CA GLY A 144 16.96 23.45 -20.95
C GLY A 144 18.45 23.34 -21.27
N LEU A 145 18.93 22.12 -21.59
CA LEU A 145 20.32 21.93 -22.03
C LEU A 145 20.64 22.71 -23.31
N GLN A 146 19.73 22.74 -24.27
CA GLN A 146 19.94 23.49 -25.51
C GLN A 146 20.01 25.00 -25.26
N GLU A 147 19.15 25.52 -24.38
CA GLU A 147 19.17 26.94 -23.99
C GLU A 147 20.44 27.31 -23.24
N GLU A 148 20.91 26.47 -22.31
CA GLU A 148 22.19 26.65 -21.62
C GLU A 148 23.36 26.63 -22.60
N PHE A 149 23.40 25.64 -23.48
CA PHE A 149 24.45 25.53 -24.51
C PHE A 149 24.48 26.75 -25.44
N ASN A 150 23.31 27.21 -25.89
CA ASN A 150 23.22 28.41 -26.73
C ASN A 150 23.65 29.66 -25.97
N ARG A 151 23.31 29.77 -24.68
CA ARG A 151 23.75 30.88 -23.83
C ARG A 151 25.26 30.87 -23.66
N ASP A 152 25.85 29.71 -23.41
CA ASP A 152 27.30 29.56 -23.25
C ASP A 152 28.03 29.92 -24.55
N ILE A 153 27.52 29.49 -25.71
CA ILE A 153 28.05 29.93 -27.01
C ILE A 153 28.00 31.45 -27.13
N GLN A 154 26.88 32.08 -26.83
CA GLN A 154 26.75 33.54 -26.92
C GLN A 154 27.72 34.28 -25.99
N ILE A 155 27.89 33.79 -24.75
CA ILE A 155 28.86 34.37 -23.81
C ILE A 155 30.27 34.26 -24.39
N LEU A 156 30.64 33.08 -24.88
CA LEU A 156 31.95 32.81 -25.44
C LEU A 156 32.22 33.68 -26.68
N GLU A 157 31.25 33.78 -27.60
CA GLU A 157 31.32 34.65 -28.78
C GLU A 157 31.53 36.12 -28.39
N ASN A 158 30.76 36.61 -27.42
CA ASN A 158 30.90 37.98 -26.93
C ASN A 158 32.27 38.22 -26.25
N GLU A 159 32.75 37.27 -25.44
CA GLU A 159 34.08 37.35 -24.83
C GLU A 159 35.19 37.38 -25.88
N PHE A 160 35.10 36.52 -26.91
CA PHE A 160 36.04 36.52 -28.03
C PHE A 160 36.03 37.83 -28.81
N ASP A 161 34.86 38.40 -29.09
CA ASP A 161 34.77 39.66 -29.81
C ASP A 161 35.30 40.84 -28.99
N LEU A 162 35.05 40.86 -27.68
CA LEU A 162 35.62 41.87 -26.76
C LEU A 162 37.14 41.75 -26.67
N GLU A 163 37.68 40.54 -26.47
CA GLU A 163 39.13 40.32 -26.43
C GLU A 163 39.78 40.72 -27.75
N ARG A 164 39.17 40.35 -28.87
CA ARG A 164 39.61 40.75 -30.21
C ARG A 164 39.61 42.28 -30.36
N GLU A 165 38.57 42.97 -29.93
CA GLU A 165 38.51 44.43 -29.98
C GLU A 165 39.63 45.07 -29.15
N ASP A 166 39.86 44.58 -27.93
CA ASP A 166 40.89 45.09 -27.04
C ASP A 166 42.29 44.81 -27.57
N MET A 167 42.53 43.63 -28.16
CA MET A 167 43.77 43.32 -28.89
C MET A 167 44.00 44.29 -30.05
N VAL A 168 42.96 44.61 -30.83
CA VAL A 168 43.09 45.55 -31.95
C VAL A 168 43.36 46.97 -31.44
N LYS A 169 42.70 47.39 -30.36
CA LYS A 169 42.93 48.71 -29.73
C LYS A 169 44.36 48.82 -29.19
N THR A 170 44.82 47.84 -28.41
CA THR A 170 46.19 47.81 -27.86
C THR A 170 47.25 47.76 -28.97
N HIS A 171 47.00 47.00 -30.04
CA HIS A 171 47.90 46.99 -31.19
C HIS A 171 47.98 48.36 -31.88
N LYS A 172 46.84 49.04 -32.07
CA LYS A 172 46.81 50.41 -32.62
C LYS A 172 47.52 51.43 -31.73
N THR A 173 47.36 51.34 -30.41
CA THR A 173 48.07 52.24 -29.49
C THR A 173 49.57 52.01 -29.55
N HIS A 174 50.03 50.76 -29.59
CA HIS A 174 51.46 50.46 -29.73
C HIS A 174 52.04 50.90 -31.07
N LEU A 175 51.30 50.76 -32.18
CA LEU A 175 51.73 51.29 -33.47
C LEU A 175 51.89 52.81 -33.41
N LYS A 176 50.94 53.51 -32.79
CA LYS A 176 51.03 54.96 -32.62
C LYS A 176 52.20 55.37 -31.74
N GLU A 177 52.42 54.68 -30.62
CA GLU A 177 53.59 54.92 -29.75
C GLU A 177 54.91 54.71 -30.50
N LEU A 178 54.99 53.68 -31.36
CA LEU A 178 56.15 53.43 -32.22
C LEU A 178 56.33 54.53 -33.27
N GLU A 179 55.24 55.00 -33.88
CA GLU A 179 55.28 56.14 -34.82
C GLU A 179 55.77 57.42 -34.11
N ASP A 180 55.25 57.74 -32.93
CA ASP A 180 55.66 58.88 -32.12
C ASP A 180 57.15 58.77 -31.70
N MET A 181 57.61 57.56 -31.33
CA MET A 181 59.04 57.32 -31.06
C MET A 181 59.91 57.51 -32.31
N ILE A 182 59.46 57.05 -33.48
CA ILE A 182 60.18 57.27 -34.74
C ILE A 182 60.25 58.76 -35.05
N GLU A 183 59.18 59.52 -34.81
CA GLU A 183 59.16 60.97 -35.01
C GLU A 183 60.11 61.70 -34.06
N THR A 184 60.09 61.37 -32.76
CA THR A 184 61.01 61.96 -31.78
C THR A 184 62.48 61.64 -32.10
N VAL A 185 62.80 60.42 -32.54
CA VAL A 185 64.17 60.06 -33.00
C VAL A 185 64.56 60.87 -34.24
N LYS A 186 63.66 61.05 -35.22
CA LYS A 186 63.92 61.89 -36.40
C LYS A 186 64.17 63.35 -36.03
N GLU A 187 63.43 63.89 -35.07
CA GLU A 187 63.66 65.25 -34.57
C GLU A 187 64.99 65.38 -33.83
N GLU A 188 65.36 64.41 -33.00
CA GLU A 188 66.67 64.39 -32.34
C GLU A 188 67.81 64.30 -33.34
N ASP A 189 67.70 63.43 -34.36
CA ASP A 189 68.72 63.29 -35.39
C ASP A 189 68.84 64.58 -36.23
N LYS A 190 67.72 65.25 -36.51
CA LYS A 190 67.72 66.57 -37.16
C LYS A 190 68.42 67.61 -36.28
N LYS A 191 68.12 67.68 -34.97
CA LYS A 191 68.78 68.59 -34.03
C LYS A 191 70.28 68.32 -33.94
N LYS A 192 70.69 67.05 -33.84
CA LYS A 192 72.11 66.66 -33.85
C LYS A 192 72.79 67.08 -35.15
N MET A 193 72.11 66.96 -36.29
CA MET A 193 72.63 67.42 -37.58
C MET A 193 72.81 68.95 -37.61
N GLU A 194 71.83 69.70 -37.10
CA GLU A 194 71.89 71.16 -36.96
C GLU A 194 72.99 71.61 -35.98
N GLU A 195 73.12 70.95 -34.83
CA GLU A 195 74.19 71.16 -33.85
C GLU A 195 75.56 70.89 -34.47
N ALA A 196 75.76 69.77 -35.16
CA ALA A 196 77.00 69.46 -35.85
C ALA A 196 77.33 70.50 -36.95
N GLN A 197 76.32 71.01 -37.66
CA GLN A 197 76.48 72.06 -38.66
C GLN A 197 76.83 73.43 -38.03
N ASN A 198 76.24 73.75 -36.88
CA ASN A 198 76.53 74.95 -36.11
C ASN A 198 77.93 74.89 -35.50
N GLU A 199 78.31 73.75 -34.90
CA GLU A 199 79.67 73.51 -34.40
C GLU A 199 80.70 73.61 -35.52
N PHE A 200 80.43 73.03 -36.69
CA PHE A 200 81.31 73.17 -37.85
C PHE A 200 81.45 74.64 -38.30
N SER A 201 80.36 75.40 -38.26
CA SER A 201 80.36 76.83 -38.62
C SER A 201 81.11 77.68 -37.58
N GLN A 202 80.91 77.41 -36.29
CA GLN A 202 81.66 78.03 -35.19
C GLN A 202 83.15 77.70 -35.28
N PHE A 203 83.51 76.44 -35.50
CA PHE A 203 84.90 76.02 -35.66
C PHE A 203 85.55 76.70 -36.87
N LYS A 204 84.82 76.84 -37.97
CA LYS A 204 85.28 77.57 -39.16
C LYS A 204 85.52 79.05 -38.86
N GLU A 205 84.63 79.69 -38.10
CA GLU A 205 84.75 81.11 -37.72
C GLU A 205 85.85 81.35 -36.68
N GLU A 206 85.98 80.45 -35.69
CA GLU A 206 87.06 80.46 -34.70
C GLU A 206 88.43 80.27 -35.37
N THR A 207 88.54 79.38 -36.36
CA THR A 207 89.76 79.19 -37.15
C THR A 207 90.10 80.44 -37.97
N LYS A 208 89.08 81.10 -38.54
CA LYS A 208 89.26 82.37 -39.26
C LYS A 208 89.74 83.47 -38.33
N ASN A 209 89.18 83.57 -37.12
CA ASN A 209 89.55 84.58 -36.13
C ASN A 209 90.96 84.33 -35.56
N LYS A 210 91.32 83.07 -35.26
CA LYS A 210 92.69 82.69 -34.86
C LYS A 210 93.71 83.07 -35.91
N ASN A 211 93.44 82.80 -37.19
CA ASN A 211 94.34 83.22 -38.28
C ASN A 211 94.47 84.76 -38.36
N LEU A 212 93.39 85.50 -38.11
CA LEU A 212 93.41 86.97 -38.12
C LEU A 212 94.19 87.54 -36.92
N GLU A 213 94.05 86.93 -35.75
CA GLU A 213 94.79 87.25 -34.53
C GLU A 213 96.28 86.91 -34.68
N GLU A 214 96.63 85.74 -35.22
CA GLU A 214 98.03 85.36 -35.50
C GLU A 214 98.71 86.34 -36.47
N THR A 215 97.99 86.81 -37.49
CA THR A 215 98.52 87.80 -38.44
C THR A 215 98.78 89.16 -37.76
N ASN A 216 97.88 89.59 -36.87
CA ASN A 216 98.02 90.84 -36.12
C ASN A 216 99.11 90.76 -35.03
N VAL A 217 99.19 89.63 -34.34
CA VAL A 217 100.23 89.35 -33.35
C VAL A 217 101.60 89.29 -34.01
N MET A 218 101.72 88.68 -35.20
CA MET A 218 102.98 88.61 -35.94
C MET A 218 103.48 90.00 -36.40
N LYS A 219 102.56 90.91 -36.73
CA LYS A 219 102.87 92.30 -37.06
C LYS A 219 103.43 93.09 -35.85
N ILE A 220 102.81 92.97 -34.68
CA ILE A 220 103.24 93.65 -33.44
C ILE A 220 104.56 93.09 -32.90
N ILE A 221 104.75 91.77 -33.05
CA ILE A 221 105.94 91.07 -32.60
C ILE A 221 107.17 91.41 -33.48
N LEU A 222 107.01 91.63 -34.79
CA LEU A 222 108.14 91.99 -35.67
C LEU A 222 108.65 93.43 -35.43
N GLU A 223 107.78 94.38 -35.06
CA GLU A 223 108.18 95.76 -34.74
C GLU A 223 108.85 95.90 -33.36
N THR A 224 108.49 95.04 -32.39
CA THR A 224 109.01 95.12 -31.01
C THR A 224 110.29 94.30 -30.80
N LYS A 225 110.55 93.29 -31.64
CA LYS A 225 111.72 92.39 -31.57
C LYS A 225 112.99 92.95 -32.23
N GLN A 226 112.88 93.98 -33.07
CA GLN A 226 114.03 94.55 -33.79
C GLN A 226 114.97 95.39 -32.90
N THR A 227 114.48 95.96 -31.79
CA THR A 227 115.23 96.91 -30.94
C THR A 227 115.71 96.35 -29.60
N LYS A 228 115.26 95.15 -29.18
CA LYS A 228 115.59 94.58 -27.86
C LYS A 228 116.43 93.30 -27.87
N TYR A 229 116.63 92.63 -29.01
CA TYR A 229 117.30 91.31 -29.05
C TYR A 229 118.80 91.28 -29.26
N TYR A 230 119.47 92.42 -29.41
CA TYR A 230 120.93 92.41 -29.55
C TYR A 230 121.70 92.38 -28.22
N THR A 231 121.08 92.70 -27.08
CA THR A 231 121.84 92.98 -25.84
C THR A 231 121.41 92.19 -24.61
N GLU A 232 120.23 91.57 -24.58
CA GLU A 232 119.74 90.84 -23.39
C GLU A 232 119.73 89.30 -23.56
N LEU A 233 120.02 88.79 -24.77
CA LEU A 233 119.84 87.39 -25.14
C LEU A 233 120.98 86.47 -24.65
N GLU A 234 122.16 87.02 -24.35
CA GLU A 234 123.34 86.20 -24.00
C GLU A 234 123.50 85.97 -22.49
N GLN A 235 122.95 86.84 -21.64
CA GLN A 235 123.18 86.77 -20.18
C GLN A 235 122.04 86.14 -19.36
N MET A 236 120.79 86.12 -19.87
CA MET A 236 119.62 85.59 -19.13
C MET A 236 119.31 84.11 -19.41
N ASN A 237 119.78 83.54 -20.52
CA ASN A 237 119.51 82.15 -20.90
C ASN A 237 120.21 81.14 -19.95
N SER A 238 121.34 81.52 -19.36
CA SER A 238 122.13 80.63 -18.49
C SER A 238 121.56 80.47 -17.07
N LYS A 239 120.69 81.38 -16.60
CA LYS A 239 120.11 81.31 -15.23
C LYS A 239 118.69 80.72 -15.20
N PHE A 240 117.92 80.80 -16.29
CA PHE A 240 116.52 80.33 -16.34
C PHE A 240 116.39 78.80 -16.54
N GLN A 241 117.39 78.15 -17.16
CA GLN A 241 117.38 76.69 -17.42
C GLN A 241 117.58 75.84 -16.15
N SER A 242 118.26 76.35 -15.11
CA SER A 242 118.55 75.61 -13.87
C SER A 242 117.31 75.42 -12.98
N ASP A 243 116.57 76.50 -12.71
CA ASP A 243 115.55 76.48 -11.64
C ASP A 243 114.15 76.07 -12.14
N THR A 244 113.89 76.17 -13.45
CA THR A 244 112.58 75.89 -14.05
C THR A 244 112.36 74.38 -14.29
N SER A 245 113.41 73.60 -14.47
CA SER A 245 113.31 72.17 -14.82
C SER A 245 112.70 71.31 -13.70
N ASN A 246 113.10 71.52 -12.43
CA ASN A 246 112.67 70.65 -11.33
C ASN A 246 111.22 70.91 -10.88
N LYS A 247 110.79 72.18 -10.79
CA LYS A 247 109.40 72.52 -10.43
C LYS A 247 108.39 72.15 -11.52
N VAL A 248 108.78 72.23 -12.79
CA VAL A 248 107.94 71.79 -13.92
C VAL A 248 107.72 70.27 -13.86
N LYS A 249 108.75 69.48 -13.53
CA LYS A 249 108.61 68.02 -13.37
C LYS A 249 107.67 67.63 -12.22
N ASP A 250 107.80 68.26 -11.06
CA ASP A 250 106.92 67.96 -9.90
C ASP A 250 105.47 68.37 -10.15
N HIS A 251 105.24 69.55 -10.75
CA HIS A 251 103.91 70.00 -11.13
C HIS A 251 103.29 69.07 -12.20
N GLN A 252 104.08 68.64 -13.18
CA GLN A 252 103.61 67.73 -14.23
C GLN A 252 103.28 66.34 -13.67
N PHE A 253 104.06 65.82 -12.71
CA PHE A 253 103.76 64.58 -11.99
C PHE A 253 102.45 64.70 -11.18
N LEU A 254 102.32 65.74 -10.35
CA LEU A 254 101.11 65.98 -9.54
C LEU A 254 99.88 66.23 -10.41
N HIS A 255 100.01 66.95 -11.52
CA HIS A 255 98.93 67.21 -12.46
C HIS A 255 98.47 65.93 -13.16
N GLN A 256 99.41 65.09 -13.63
CA GLN A 256 99.08 63.81 -14.24
C GLN A 256 98.45 62.83 -13.25
N HIS A 257 98.96 62.79 -12.01
CA HIS A 257 98.37 61.99 -10.94
C HIS A 257 96.96 62.46 -10.55
N ASN A 258 96.72 63.78 -10.47
CA ASN A 258 95.37 64.33 -10.25
C ASN A 258 94.42 64.03 -11.43
N LYS A 259 94.90 64.14 -12.67
CA LYS A 259 94.13 63.79 -13.86
C LYS A 259 93.73 62.31 -13.87
N ASN A 260 94.62 61.42 -13.44
CA ASN A 260 94.34 59.99 -13.32
C ASN A 260 93.35 59.70 -12.17
N ARG A 261 93.55 60.28 -10.99
CA ARG A 261 92.60 60.15 -9.87
C ARG A 261 91.21 60.68 -10.20
N LYS A 262 91.10 61.80 -10.94
CA LYS A 262 89.82 62.34 -11.39
C LYS A 262 89.08 61.36 -12.31
N LYS A 263 89.80 60.72 -13.25
CA LYS A 263 89.22 59.65 -14.10
C LYS A 263 88.74 58.44 -13.29
N GLU A 264 89.47 58.04 -12.25
CA GLU A 264 89.05 56.95 -11.36
C GLU A 264 87.82 57.32 -10.55
N ILE A 265 87.76 58.54 -10.00
CA ILE A 265 86.59 59.07 -9.29
C ILE A 265 85.37 59.09 -10.23
N ASP A 266 85.51 59.57 -11.45
CA ASP A 266 84.41 59.58 -12.44
C ASP A 266 83.94 58.15 -12.79
N ARG A 267 84.87 57.19 -12.86
CA ARG A 267 84.53 55.77 -13.06
C ARG A 267 83.75 55.21 -11.86
N TYR A 268 84.17 55.49 -10.64
CA TYR A 268 83.46 55.07 -9.43
C TYR A 268 82.09 55.74 -9.30
N LEU A 269 81.98 57.04 -9.62
CA LEU A 269 80.69 57.76 -9.61
C LEU A 269 79.70 57.15 -10.60
N ARG A 270 80.14 56.82 -11.83
CA ARG A 270 79.29 56.11 -12.81
C ARG A 270 78.86 54.73 -12.32
N MET A 271 79.79 53.97 -11.72
CA MET A 271 79.48 52.65 -11.18
C MET A 271 78.51 52.72 -10.00
N ILE A 272 78.65 53.71 -9.13
CA ILE A 272 77.72 53.97 -8.02
C ILE A 272 76.34 54.36 -8.55
N ALA A 273 76.26 55.24 -9.56
CA ALA A 273 75.00 55.63 -10.18
C ALA A 273 74.28 54.43 -10.80
N SER A 274 75.00 53.59 -11.55
CA SER A 274 74.46 52.34 -12.13
C SER A 274 73.98 51.37 -11.05
N LYS A 275 74.77 51.14 -9.98
CA LYS A 275 74.34 50.28 -8.88
C LYS A 275 73.13 50.83 -8.12
N LYS A 276 73.04 52.15 -7.92
CA LYS A 276 71.86 52.79 -7.30
C LYS A 276 70.61 52.62 -8.15
N ALA A 277 70.70 52.83 -9.47
CA ALA A 277 69.59 52.61 -10.38
C ALA A 277 69.11 51.14 -10.36
N ASN A 278 70.04 50.18 -10.34
CA ASN A 278 69.69 48.76 -10.20
C ASN A 278 69.01 48.45 -8.86
N ILE A 279 69.48 49.03 -7.75
CA ILE A 279 68.84 48.86 -6.44
C ILE A 279 67.42 49.44 -6.44
N GLU A 280 67.20 50.60 -7.07
CA GLU A 280 65.86 51.19 -7.19
C GLU A 280 64.93 50.33 -8.04
N LEU A 281 65.41 49.81 -9.17
CA LEU A 281 64.65 48.90 -10.01
C LEU A 281 64.24 47.63 -9.24
N GLU A 282 65.17 47.00 -8.54
CA GLU A 282 64.87 45.80 -7.75
C GLU A 282 63.91 46.09 -6.58
N LYS A 283 64.01 47.26 -5.94
CA LYS A 283 63.02 47.69 -4.93
C LYS A 283 61.61 47.83 -5.51
N VAL A 284 61.48 48.39 -6.71
CA VAL A 284 60.19 48.51 -7.40
C VAL A 284 59.63 47.12 -7.71
N LYS A 285 60.44 46.20 -8.24
CA LYS A 285 60.03 44.82 -8.51
C LYS A 285 59.59 44.08 -7.25
N ILE A 286 60.34 44.19 -6.15
CA ILE A 286 59.98 43.57 -4.86
C ILE A 286 58.62 44.10 -4.39
N ASN A 287 58.40 45.42 -4.46
CA ASN A 287 57.12 46.01 -4.07
C ASN A 287 55.97 45.57 -4.97
N GLN A 288 56.21 45.46 -6.28
CA GLN A 288 55.23 44.96 -7.23
C GLN A 288 54.86 43.51 -6.91
N HIS A 289 55.84 42.62 -6.74
CA HIS A 289 55.60 41.23 -6.35
C HIS A 289 54.87 41.12 -5.01
N CYS A 290 55.25 41.91 -3.99
CA CYS A 290 54.53 41.92 -2.72
C CYS A 290 53.05 42.31 -2.88
N LYS A 291 52.75 43.30 -3.74
CA LYS A 291 51.36 43.69 -4.02
C LYS A 291 50.60 42.59 -4.77
N GLU A 292 51.19 42.03 -5.80
CA GLU A 292 50.59 40.95 -6.60
C GLU A 292 50.32 39.69 -5.77
N PHE A 293 51.30 39.25 -4.96
CA PHE A 293 51.14 38.09 -4.08
C PHE A 293 50.11 38.34 -2.98
N ASN A 294 50.08 39.54 -2.39
CA ASN A 294 49.06 39.87 -1.39
C ASN A 294 47.65 39.89 -1.99
N ALA A 295 47.48 40.49 -3.17
CA ALA A 295 46.20 40.51 -3.88
C ALA A 295 45.74 39.09 -4.24
N ARG A 296 46.65 38.26 -4.79
CA ARG A 296 46.37 36.86 -5.13
C ARG A 296 46.01 36.03 -3.90
N ASN A 297 46.77 36.16 -2.81
CA ASN A 297 46.48 35.45 -1.57
C ASN A 297 45.16 35.89 -0.93
N GLN A 298 44.81 37.18 -1.01
CA GLN A 298 43.51 37.66 -0.55
C GLN A 298 42.36 37.11 -1.38
N ALA A 299 42.49 37.07 -2.71
CA ALA A 299 41.48 36.48 -3.59
C ALA A 299 41.27 34.99 -3.27
N LEU A 300 42.36 34.21 -3.20
CA LEU A 300 42.31 32.80 -2.86
C LEU A 300 41.71 32.55 -1.47
N LYS A 301 42.00 33.42 -0.50
CA LYS A 301 41.41 33.31 0.85
C LYS A 301 39.90 33.54 0.82
N LYS A 302 39.44 34.55 0.09
CA LYS A 302 37.99 34.81 -0.10
C LYS A 302 37.30 33.65 -0.80
N GLU A 303 37.89 33.09 -1.85
CA GLU A 303 37.34 31.91 -2.54
C GLU A 303 37.27 30.70 -1.60
N LYS A 304 38.33 30.45 -0.81
CA LYS A 304 38.33 29.38 0.19
C LYS A 304 37.22 29.57 1.23
N GLU A 305 37.04 30.78 1.74
CA GLU A 305 35.98 31.11 2.70
C GLU A 305 34.59 30.92 2.08
N ASN A 306 34.38 31.37 0.84
CA ASN A 306 33.13 31.17 0.10
C ASN A 306 32.81 29.69 -0.13
N ILE A 307 33.80 28.89 -0.52
CA ILE A 307 33.65 27.44 -0.67
C ILE A 307 33.36 26.78 0.68
N SER A 308 34.04 27.21 1.74
CA SER A 308 33.79 26.71 3.10
C SER A 308 32.36 26.98 3.56
N ASN A 309 31.86 28.21 3.33
CA ASN A 309 30.49 28.59 3.66
C ASN A 309 29.48 27.76 2.86
N SER A 310 29.69 27.65 1.54
CA SER A 310 28.86 26.82 0.65
C SER A 310 28.84 25.35 1.10
N TYR A 311 29.97 24.82 1.56
CA TYR A 311 30.05 23.46 2.12
C TYR A 311 29.26 23.34 3.43
N HIS A 312 29.33 24.32 4.33
CA HIS A 312 28.56 24.30 5.58
C HIS A 312 27.05 24.38 5.31
N ASP A 313 26.64 25.23 4.38
CA ASP A 313 25.23 25.36 3.96
C ASP A 313 24.73 24.07 3.33
N LEU A 314 25.51 23.46 2.43
CA LEU A 314 25.16 22.18 1.82
C LEU A 314 25.08 21.07 2.87
N LYS A 315 26.02 21.02 3.82
CA LYS A 315 26.02 20.05 4.91
C LYS A 315 24.78 20.21 5.79
N HIS A 316 24.40 21.44 6.11
CA HIS A 316 23.19 21.72 6.88
C HIS A 316 21.92 21.32 6.11
N LYS A 317 21.83 21.66 4.82
CA LYS A 317 20.71 21.22 3.95
C LYS A 317 20.62 19.69 3.88
N MET A 318 21.74 19.00 3.71
CA MET A 318 21.79 17.54 3.69
C MET A 318 21.35 16.93 5.02
N GLN A 319 21.80 17.49 6.15
CA GLN A 319 21.39 17.01 7.46
C GLN A 319 19.88 17.21 7.69
N LYS A 320 19.36 18.40 7.38
CA LYS A 320 17.92 18.69 7.48
C LYS A 320 17.09 17.75 6.63
N PHE A 321 17.50 17.53 5.38
CA PHE A 321 16.83 16.57 4.49
C PHE A 321 16.82 15.15 5.05
N ARG A 322 17.95 14.67 5.60
CA ARG A 322 18.02 13.34 6.25
C ARG A 322 17.13 13.24 7.48
N GLU A 323 17.03 14.29 8.26
CA GLU A 323 16.14 14.35 9.44
C GLU A 323 14.66 14.35 9.02
N GLU A 324 14.29 15.13 8.01
CA GLU A 324 12.93 15.16 7.45
C GLU A 324 12.52 13.79 6.89
N GLU A 325 13.36 13.16 6.07
CA GLU A 325 13.08 11.82 5.54
C GLU A 325 13.03 10.74 6.64
N SER A 326 13.89 10.84 7.66
CA SER A 326 13.83 9.95 8.83
C SER A 326 12.50 10.10 9.58
N ASN A 327 12.02 11.33 9.77
CA ASN A 327 10.75 11.59 10.42
C ASN A 327 9.56 11.11 9.57
N ARG A 328 9.58 11.37 8.26
CA ARG A 328 8.56 10.89 7.33
C ARG A 328 8.47 9.36 7.31
N LEU A 329 9.62 8.67 7.32
CA LEU A 329 9.67 7.22 7.40
C LEU A 329 9.11 6.69 8.73
N LYS A 330 9.43 7.35 9.85
CA LYS A 330 8.86 6.99 11.16
C LYS A 330 7.35 7.14 11.18
N GLU A 331 6.82 8.25 10.67
CA GLU A 331 5.38 8.49 10.58
C GLU A 331 4.70 7.44 9.70
N LEU A 332 5.23 7.16 8.51
CA LEU A 332 4.69 6.14 7.61
C LEU A 332 4.69 4.75 8.28
N THR A 333 5.79 4.38 8.94
CA THR A 333 5.92 3.10 9.63
C THR A 333 4.93 2.99 10.78
N ASN A 334 4.76 4.06 11.56
CA ASN A 334 3.80 4.09 12.66
C ASN A 334 2.35 4.02 12.17
N ASN A 335 2.01 4.78 11.12
CA ASN A 335 0.66 4.77 10.53
C ASN A 335 0.32 3.40 9.93
N SER A 336 1.28 2.80 9.21
CA SER A 336 1.14 1.43 8.67
C SER A 336 0.95 0.42 9.81
N ARG A 337 1.81 0.46 10.83
CA ARG A 337 1.71 -0.43 12.00
C ARG A 337 0.36 -0.28 12.72
N ASN A 338 -0.09 0.95 12.95
CA ASN A 338 -1.36 1.21 13.63
C ASN A 338 -2.55 0.70 12.81
N THR A 339 -2.51 0.87 11.49
CA THR A 339 -3.55 0.34 10.59
C THR A 339 -3.57 -1.18 10.62
N VAL A 340 -2.40 -1.82 10.56
CA VAL A 340 -2.28 -3.28 10.67
C VAL A 340 -2.81 -3.79 12.02
N LEU A 341 -2.52 -3.08 13.12
CA LEU A 341 -3.05 -3.45 14.44
C LEU A 341 -4.58 -3.36 14.47
N LYS A 342 -5.17 -2.28 13.96
CA LYS A 342 -6.64 -2.13 13.87
C LYS A 342 -7.28 -3.22 13.00
N LEU A 343 -6.68 -3.53 11.85
CA LEU A 343 -7.16 -4.61 10.99
C LEU A 343 -7.08 -5.98 11.67
N LYS A 344 -6.03 -6.23 12.47
CA LYS A 344 -5.94 -7.44 13.30
C LYS A 344 -7.01 -7.49 14.38
N GLU A 345 -7.33 -6.36 15.02
CA GLU A 345 -8.43 -6.27 15.99
C GLU A 345 -9.77 -6.61 15.32
N TYR A 346 -10.05 -6.07 14.13
CA TYR A 346 -11.26 -6.40 13.37
C TYR A 346 -11.29 -7.87 12.94
N ALA A 347 -10.16 -8.43 12.52
CA ALA A 347 -10.06 -9.85 12.18
C ALA A 347 -10.37 -10.73 13.41
N LEU A 348 -9.80 -10.40 14.58
CA LEU A 348 -10.09 -11.11 15.83
C LEU A 348 -11.55 -10.98 16.26
N LEU A 349 -12.15 -9.80 16.09
CA LEU A 349 -13.57 -9.58 16.37
C LEU A 349 -14.45 -10.42 15.43
N GLY A 350 -14.15 -10.41 14.13
CA GLY A 350 -14.83 -11.23 13.12
C GLY A 350 -14.70 -12.72 13.43
N GLU A 351 -13.50 -13.20 13.77
CA GLU A 351 -13.27 -14.58 14.17
C GLU A 351 -14.06 -14.95 15.44
N LYS A 352 -14.12 -14.05 16.42
CA LYS A 352 -14.94 -14.24 17.63
C LYS A 352 -16.42 -14.36 17.27
N ILE A 353 -16.94 -13.48 16.42
CA ILE A 353 -18.33 -13.52 15.94
C ILE A 353 -18.61 -14.86 15.25
N LEU A 354 -17.75 -15.29 14.33
CA LEU A 354 -17.91 -16.56 13.61
C LEU A 354 -17.88 -17.77 14.56
N LYS A 355 -16.91 -17.83 15.48
CA LYS A 355 -16.83 -18.90 16.50
C LYS A 355 -18.08 -18.92 17.38
N THR A 356 -18.57 -17.76 17.82
CA THR A 356 -19.81 -17.69 18.60
C THR A 356 -21.01 -18.14 17.78
N ALA A 357 -21.12 -17.74 16.52
CA ALA A 357 -22.19 -18.16 15.62
C ALA A 357 -22.16 -19.68 15.38
N GLU A 358 -20.99 -20.29 15.21
CA GLU A 358 -20.84 -21.74 15.06
C GLU A 358 -21.24 -22.50 16.34
N LEU A 359 -20.82 -22.01 17.51
CA LEU A 359 -21.22 -22.57 18.80
C LEU A 359 -22.74 -22.50 19.01
N CYS A 360 -23.36 -21.35 18.68
CA CYS A 360 -24.81 -21.19 18.71
C CYS A 360 -25.50 -22.12 17.71
N ARG A 361 -24.96 -22.24 16.49
CA ARG A 361 -25.48 -23.12 15.43
C ARG A 361 -25.51 -24.58 15.85
N ARG A 362 -24.61 -25.04 16.71
CA ARG A 362 -24.66 -26.41 17.26
C ARG A 362 -25.95 -26.68 18.05
N LEU A 363 -26.50 -25.69 18.74
CA LEU A 363 -27.71 -25.81 19.57
C LEU A 363 -29.02 -25.67 18.79
N GLU A 364 -28.95 -25.26 17.52
CA GLU A 364 -30.12 -25.12 16.66
C GLU A 364 -30.62 -26.46 16.14
N THR A 365 -31.94 -26.52 15.94
CA THR A 365 -32.62 -27.68 15.35
C THR A 365 -32.24 -27.84 13.87
N GLU A 366 -32.41 -29.04 13.30
CA GLU A 366 -32.14 -29.28 11.88
C GLU A 366 -33.02 -28.38 10.97
N LYS A 367 -34.25 -28.10 11.40
CA LYS A 367 -35.17 -27.21 10.69
C LYS A 367 -34.60 -25.78 10.58
N GLU A 368 -34.12 -25.23 11.69
CA GLU A 368 -33.50 -23.90 11.76
C GLU A 368 -32.16 -23.80 11.02
N LYS A 369 -31.46 -24.93 10.85
CA LYS A 369 -30.20 -24.99 10.09
C LYS A 369 -30.42 -25.00 8.59
N VAL A 370 -31.52 -25.59 8.12
CA VAL A 370 -31.88 -25.70 6.69
C VAL A 370 -32.68 -24.47 6.24
N ILE A 371 -33.54 -23.93 7.10
CA ILE A 371 -34.31 -22.70 6.84
C ILE A 371 -34.06 -21.70 7.97
N PRO A 372 -32.93 -20.96 7.93
CA PRO A 372 -32.58 -20.01 8.99
C PRO A 372 -33.40 -18.71 8.96
N PHE A 373 -33.97 -18.38 7.81
CA PHE A 373 -34.69 -17.14 7.57
C PHE A 373 -36.18 -17.42 7.45
N TYR A 374 -36.95 -16.82 8.34
CA TYR A 374 -38.40 -16.99 8.42
C TYR A 374 -39.11 -15.86 7.67
N GLU A 375 -40.22 -16.17 7.02
CA GLU A 375 -41.11 -15.17 6.44
C GLU A 375 -41.69 -14.29 7.56
N GLU A 376 -41.86 -13.00 7.26
CA GLU A 376 -42.59 -12.09 8.15
C GLU A 376 -44.02 -12.58 8.24
N THR A 377 -44.45 -12.90 9.46
CA THR A 377 -45.80 -13.39 9.75
C THR A 377 -46.71 -12.30 10.27
N VAL A 378 -46.19 -11.07 10.35
CA VAL A 378 -46.88 -9.88 10.83
C VAL A 378 -47.02 -8.96 9.63
N ASP A 379 -48.25 -8.69 9.21
CA ASP A 379 -48.53 -7.67 8.20
C ASP A 379 -48.18 -6.30 8.78
N ASP A 380 -47.66 -5.39 7.95
CA ASP A 380 -47.24 -4.05 8.39
C ASP A 380 -48.35 -3.33 9.18
N ASP A 381 -49.62 -3.60 8.88
CA ASP A 381 -50.80 -3.02 9.53
C ASP A 381 -51.02 -3.47 11.00
N GLU A 382 -50.43 -4.59 11.42
CA GLU A 382 -50.53 -5.11 12.79
C GLU A 382 -49.45 -4.53 13.72
N ILE A 383 -48.46 -3.82 13.17
CA ILE A 383 -47.40 -3.18 13.96
C ILE A 383 -47.97 -1.93 14.66
N PRO A 384 -47.87 -1.84 16.01
CA PRO A 384 -48.36 -0.68 16.76
C PRO A 384 -47.80 0.65 16.23
N GLN A 385 -48.67 1.63 16.00
CA GLN A 385 -48.31 2.94 15.42
C GLN A 385 -47.16 3.63 16.17
N GLN A 386 -47.09 3.48 17.49
CA GLN A 386 -46.01 4.04 18.33
C GLN A 386 -44.61 3.55 17.92
N LEU A 387 -44.47 2.30 17.48
CA LEU A 387 -43.19 1.74 17.02
C LEU A 387 -42.85 2.17 15.60
N LYS A 388 -43.87 2.44 14.77
CA LYS A 388 -43.67 3.01 13.42
C LYS A 388 -43.18 4.45 13.51
N ASP A 389 -43.78 5.23 14.40
CA ASP A 389 -43.40 6.63 14.64
C ASP A 389 -41.94 6.71 15.14
N GLU A 390 -41.51 5.85 16.08
CA GLU A 390 -40.12 5.77 16.55
C GLU A 390 -39.10 5.44 15.45
N LEU A 391 -39.50 4.63 14.46
CA LEU A 391 -38.68 4.25 13.30
C LEU A 391 -38.60 5.35 12.23
N GLU A 392 -39.52 6.31 12.25
CA GLU A 392 -39.59 7.46 11.34
C GLU A 392 -38.71 8.63 11.80
N TYR A 393 -38.37 8.71 13.10
CA TYR A 393 -37.42 9.69 13.65
C TYR A 393 -35.94 9.33 13.43
N LEU A 394 -35.63 8.13 12.93
CA LEU A 394 -34.27 7.69 12.63
C LEU A 394 -33.78 8.26 11.30
N LYS A 395 -32.50 8.59 11.21
CA LYS A 395 -31.91 9.00 9.93
C LYS A 395 -31.99 7.84 8.93
N PRO A 396 -32.15 8.12 7.62
CA PRO A 396 -32.21 7.07 6.60
C PRO A 396 -31.03 6.10 6.64
N GLU A 397 -29.83 6.60 6.93
CA GLU A 397 -28.60 5.79 7.04
C GLU A 397 -28.62 4.82 8.23
N GLU A 398 -29.11 5.28 9.39
CA GLU A 398 -29.24 4.46 10.60
C GLU A 398 -30.32 3.39 10.40
N LYS A 399 -31.40 3.72 9.70
CA LYS A 399 -32.48 2.80 9.35
C LYS A 399 -31.99 1.65 8.46
N ASP A 400 -31.09 1.93 7.51
CA ASP A 400 -30.46 0.90 6.67
C ASP A 400 -29.51 0.00 7.46
N GLU A 401 -28.74 0.54 8.42
CA GLU A 401 -27.88 -0.27 9.30
C GLU A 401 -28.68 -1.27 10.15
N TYR A 402 -29.83 -0.84 10.69
CA TYR A 402 -30.72 -1.75 11.43
C TYR A 402 -31.36 -2.80 10.52
N SER A 403 -31.64 -2.46 9.27
CA SER A 403 -32.22 -3.38 8.28
C SER A 403 -31.34 -4.61 8.03
N TYR A 404 -30.00 -4.45 8.05
CA TYR A 404 -29.05 -5.56 7.90
C TYR A 404 -29.21 -6.68 8.95
N LEU A 405 -29.74 -6.37 10.13
CA LEU A 405 -29.95 -7.32 11.23
C LEU A 405 -31.37 -7.89 11.28
N ASN A 406 -32.29 -7.48 10.41
CA ASN A 406 -33.69 -7.93 10.43
C ASN A 406 -33.82 -9.45 10.42
N ASN A 407 -33.06 -10.13 9.56
CA ASN A 407 -33.07 -11.59 9.46
C ASN A 407 -32.51 -12.29 10.71
N PHE A 408 -31.53 -11.67 11.38
CA PHE A 408 -31.04 -12.16 12.68
C PHE A 408 -32.12 -12.06 13.75
N TYR A 409 -32.82 -10.92 13.83
CA TYR A 409 -33.89 -10.71 14.81
C TYR A 409 -35.11 -11.60 14.56
N LYS A 410 -35.50 -11.85 13.29
CA LYS A 410 -36.55 -12.84 12.96
C LYS A 410 -36.21 -14.22 13.54
N ARG A 411 -34.96 -14.65 13.33
CA ARG A 411 -34.47 -15.93 13.83
C ARG A 411 -34.43 -15.98 15.36
N TYR A 412 -33.94 -14.92 15.99
CA TYR A 412 -33.92 -14.78 17.45
C TYR A 412 -35.34 -14.84 18.05
N ASN A 413 -36.29 -14.08 17.48
CA ASN A 413 -37.67 -14.02 17.93
C ASN A 413 -38.37 -15.37 17.79
N LYS A 414 -38.11 -16.12 16.71
CA LYS A 414 -38.65 -17.47 16.54
C LYS A 414 -38.19 -18.42 17.66
N VAL A 415 -36.89 -18.45 17.95
CA VAL A 415 -36.33 -19.25 19.05
C VAL A 415 -36.91 -18.81 20.40
N LEU A 416 -37.12 -17.51 20.60
CA LEU A 416 -37.74 -16.97 21.80
C LEU A 416 -39.19 -17.47 21.97
N LEU A 417 -39.98 -17.46 20.90
CA LEU A 417 -41.35 -18.01 20.90
C LEU A 417 -41.35 -19.51 21.22
N ASP A 418 -40.45 -20.27 20.62
CA ASP A 418 -40.34 -21.71 20.86
C ASP A 418 -39.91 -22.00 22.32
N LYS A 419 -38.99 -21.19 22.87
CA LYS A 419 -38.64 -21.25 24.30
C LYS A 419 -39.85 -20.98 25.19
N LEU A 420 -40.61 -19.91 24.93
CA LEU A 420 -41.81 -19.57 25.70
C LEU A 420 -42.87 -20.67 25.62
N ALA A 421 -43.04 -21.30 24.46
CA ALA A 421 -43.94 -22.44 24.29
C ALA A 421 -43.50 -23.65 25.14
N ILE A 422 -42.20 -23.96 25.16
CA ILE A 422 -41.62 -25.03 25.99
C ILE A 422 -41.81 -24.71 27.47
N ASP A 423 -41.53 -23.48 27.90
CA ASP A 423 -41.71 -23.07 29.30
C ASP A 423 -43.17 -23.21 29.75
N LYS A 424 -44.14 -22.82 28.91
CA LYS A 424 -45.57 -23.00 29.17
C LYS A 424 -45.96 -24.48 29.24
N GLN A 425 -45.46 -25.32 28.34
CA GLN A 425 -45.70 -26.76 28.39
C GLN A 425 -45.10 -27.40 29.65
N LYS A 426 -43.89 -26.99 30.03
CA LYS A 426 -43.23 -27.43 31.26
C LYS A 426 -44.04 -27.04 32.49
N GLU A 427 -44.57 -25.82 32.55
CA GLU A 427 -45.43 -25.36 33.65
C GLU A 427 -46.69 -26.21 33.74
N ASN A 428 -47.35 -26.49 32.61
CA ASN A 428 -48.53 -27.36 32.56
C ASN A 428 -48.21 -28.78 33.02
N LEU A 429 -47.13 -29.40 32.52
CA LEU A 429 -46.68 -30.72 32.96
C LEU A 429 -46.32 -30.75 34.45
N GLN A 430 -45.79 -29.66 35.00
CA GLN A 430 -45.55 -29.55 36.44
C GLN A 430 -46.85 -29.48 37.24
N LYS A 431 -47.87 -28.76 36.75
CA LYS A 431 -49.22 -28.73 37.35
C LYS A 431 -49.85 -30.13 37.31
N ASP A 432 -49.81 -30.80 36.16
CA ASP A 432 -50.32 -32.16 36.00
C ASP A 432 -49.58 -33.15 36.89
N ASN A 433 -48.26 -33.06 36.99
CA ASN A 433 -47.46 -33.92 37.87
C ASN A 433 -47.81 -33.69 39.35
N LYS A 434 -48.02 -32.43 39.77
CA LYS A 434 -48.50 -32.12 41.12
C LYS A 434 -49.89 -32.72 41.36
N LEU A 435 -50.80 -32.61 40.40
CA LEU A 435 -52.15 -33.16 40.46
C LEU A 435 -52.16 -34.70 40.49
N LEU A 436 -51.32 -35.35 39.68
CA LEU A 436 -51.17 -36.80 39.69
C LEU A 436 -50.56 -37.29 41.01
N LYS A 437 -49.57 -36.56 41.56
CA LYS A 437 -49.02 -36.85 42.88
C LYS A 437 -50.07 -36.69 43.99
N SER A 438 -50.94 -35.68 43.91
CA SER A 438 -52.03 -35.52 44.88
C SER A 438 -53.11 -36.60 44.74
N LEU A 439 -53.49 -36.99 43.52
CA LEU A 439 -54.39 -38.12 43.25
C LEU A 439 -53.81 -39.45 43.73
N LEU A 440 -52.52 -39.69 43.48
CA LEU A 440 -51.84 -40.90 43.96
C LEU A 440 -51.79 -40.92 45.48
N LYS A 441 -51.48 -39.78 46.11
CA LYS A 441 -51.55 -39.64 47.57
C LYS A 441 -52.97 -39.94 48.07
N GLN A 442 -54.00 -39.35 47.48
CA GLN A 442 -55.41 -39.61 47.82
C GLN A 442 -55.80 -41.08 47.65
N TYR A 443 -55.33 -41.76 46.60
CA TYR A 443 -55.59 -43.18 46.37
C TYR A 443 -54.88 -44.07 47.41
N LEU A 444 -53.62 -43.76 47.74
CA LEU A 444 -52.87 -44.46 48.79
C LEU A 444 -53.50 -44.25 50.17
N ASP A 445 -53.93 -43.03 50.47
CA ASP A 445 -54.68 -42.67 51.68
C ASP A 445 -56.08 -43.34 51.70
N GLY A 446 -56.68 -43.62 50.55
CA GLY A 446 -57.93 -44.39 50.44
C GLY A 446 -57.78 -45.90 50.69
N ILE A 447 -56.56 -46.45 50.57
CA ILE A 447 -56.25 -47.89 50.75
C ILE A 447 -55.56 -48.16 52.10
N SER A 448 -54.74 -47.21 52.57
CA SER A 448 -53.97 -47.30 53.80
C SER A 448 -54.66 -46.54 54.93
N LEU A 449 -54.71 -47.12 56.13
CA LEU A 449 -55.25 -46.45 57.32
C LEU A 449 -54.17 -45.53 57.92
N ASN A 450 -54.22 -44.24 57.57
CA ASN A 450 -53.35 -43.19 58.11
C ASN A 450 -54.13 -42.21 59.01
N ASP A 451 -53.47 -41.60 60.01
CA ASP A 451 -54.07 -40.63 60.94
C ASP A 451 -54.71 -39.42 60.24
N ASP A 452 -54.15 -38.99 59.10
CA ASP A 452 -54.68 -37.89 58.29
C ASP A 452 -56.02 -38.24 57.62
N VAL A 453 -56.28 -39.52 57.35
CA VAL A 453 -57.51 -40.03 56.74
C VAL A 453 -58.64 -40.12 57.77
N LEU A 454 -58.29 -40.45 59.02
CA LEU A 454 -59.24 -40.51 60.14
C LEU A 454 -59.67 -39.12 60.62
N LYS A 455 -58.81 -38.09 60.47
CA LYS A 455 -59.12 -36.69 60.77
C LYS A 455 -59.95 -35.98 59.70
N ASN A 456 -60.02 -36.53 58.48
CA ASN A 456 -60.81 -35.95 57.41
C ASN A 456 -62.30 -36.27 57.61
N GLU A 457 -63.12 -35.26 57.90
CA GLU A 457 -64.55 -35.40 58.21
C GLU A 457 -65.40 -36.06 57.10
N ASN A 458 -64.89 -36.08 55.86
CA ASN A 458 -65.54 -36.69 54.70
C ASN A 458 -64.88 -38.02 54.28
N ASN A 459 -64.54 -38.88 55.24
CA ASN A 459 -63.96 -40.19 54.97
C ASN A 459 -65.05 -41.28 54.85
N PRO A 460 -64.86 -42.32 54.01
CA PRO A 460 -65.81 -43.45 53.90
C PRO A 460 -65.74 -44.43 55.09
N LEU A 461 -64.72 -44.30 55.95
CA LEU A 461 -64.43 -45.22 57.05
C LEU A 461 -65.23 -44.92 58.32
N LEU A 462 -65.62 -43.65 58.57
CA LEU A 462 -66.41 -43.24 59.73
C LEU A 462 -67.39 -42.11 59.35
N VAL A 463 -68.60 -42.48 58.90
CA VAL A 463 -69.61 -41.50 58.46
C VAL A 463 -70.37 -40.92 59.67
N VAL A 464 -70.14 -39.64 59.95
CA VAL A 464 -70.84 -38.89 61.01
C VAL A 464 -71.84 -37.91 60.37
N ASN A 465 -73.08 -37.89 60.84
CA ASN A 465 -74.14 -36.98 60.40
C ASN A 465 -74.48 -36.99 58.89
N HIS A 466 -74.51 -38.17 58.26
CA HIS A 466 -74.88 -38.35 56.83
C HIS A 466 -74.02 -37.52 55.85
N LYS A 467 -72.85 -37.03 56.28
CA LYS A 467 -71.90 -36.31 55.44
C LYS A 467 -71.05 -37.30 54.65
N PHE A 468 -71.68 -37.99 53.70
CA PHE A 468 -70.97 -38.86 52.77
C PHE A 468 -71.54 -38.66 51.36
N ASN A 469 -70.82 -37.89 50.53
CA ASN A 469 -71.18 -37.65 49.14
C ASN A 469 -70.56 -38.73 48.25
N LEU A 470 -71.33 -39.77 47.93
CA LEU A 470 -70.97 -40.73 46.89
C LEU A 470 -71.19 -40.09 45.52
N GLY A 471 -70.11 -39.72 44.83
CA GLY A 471 -70.18 -39.35 43.42
C GLY A 471 -70.38 -37.87 43.12
N LYS A 472 -69.40 -37.04 43.49
CA LYS A 472 -68.93 -36.00 42.57
C LYS A 472 -67.41 -35.98 42.65
N ILE A 473 -66.75 -36.25 41.52
CA ILE A 473 -65.43 -35.68 41.29
C ILE A 473 -65.65 -34.18 41.53
N GLN A 474 -65.08 -33.62 42.59
CA GLN A 474 -64.93 -32.18 42.66
C GLN A 474 -64.01 -31.83 41.51
N ALA A 475 -64.58 -31.55 40.35
CA ALA A 475 -63.94 -30.66 39.42
C ALA A 475 -63.78 -29.38 40.24
N GLU A 476 -62.56 -29.11 40.70
CA GLU A 476 -62.17 -27.75 40.99
C GLU A 476 -62.57 -26.96 39.75
N ARG A 477 -63.67 -26.20 39.88
CA ARG A 477 -63.99 -25.16 38.92
C ARG A 477 -62.85 -24.17 39.07
N TYR A 478 -61.80 -24.35 38.27
CA TYR A 478 -61.06 -23.20 37.80
C TYR A 478 -62.10 -22.33 37.12
N GLU A 479 -62.45 -21.22 37.76
CA GLU A 479 -63.11 -20.11 37.10
C GLU A 479 -62.17 -19.65 35.98
N ASN A 480 -62.24 -20.30 34.82
CA ASN A 480 -61.80 -19.69 33.58
C ASN A 480 -62.82 -18.61 33.28
N LYS A 481 -62.64 -17.44 33.91
CA LYS A 481 -63.14 -16.19 33.34
C LYS A 481 -62.61 -16.16 31.91
N THR A 482 -63.52 -16.23 30.94
CA THR A 482 -63.20 -15.88 29.56
C THR A 482 -62.88 -14.40 29.57
N ILE A 483 -61.60 -14.07 29.75
CA ILE A 483 -61.11 -12.73 29.47
C ILE A 483 -61.05 -12.67 27.95
N ILE A 484 -62.01 -11.98 27.35
CA ILE A 484 -61.82 -11.42 26.03
C ILE A 484 -60.80 -10.30 26.24
N GLU A 485 -59.53 -10.58 25.96
CA GLU A 485 -58.52 -9.53 25.89
C GLU A 485 -58.90 -8.64 24.71
N GLY A 486 -59.52 -7.49 25.01
CA GLY A 486 -59.49 -6.36 24.09
C GLY A 486 -58.03 -5.96 23.87
N PRO A 487 -57.68 -5.37 22.70
CA PRO A 487 -56.30 -5.05 22.37
C PRO A 487 -55.71 -4.14 23.46
N PHE A 488 -54.78 -4.69 24.24
CA PHE A 488 -54.12 -3.97 25.32
C PHE A 488 -52.86 -3.30 24.73
N GLN A 489 -52.94 -1.99 24.53
CA GLN A 489 -51.81 -1.17 24.11
C GLN A 489 -50.90 -0.96 25.33
N VAL A 490 -49.76 -1.65 25.36
CA VAL A 490 -48.73 -1.44 26.38
C VAL A 490 -47.91 -0.21 26.01
N ARG A 491 -48.21 0.94 26.63
CA ARG A 491 -47.24 2.05 26.70
C ARG A 491 -46.18 1.69 27.74
N SER A 492 -44.98 1.35 27.27
CA SER A 492 -43.80 1.17 28.13
C SER A 492 -43.26 2.53 28.56
N THR A 493 -43.79 3.11 29.63
CA THR A 493 -43.20 4.30 30.28
C THR A 493 -42.03 3.95 31.21
N GLN A 494 -41.55 2.70 31.23
CA GLN A 494 -40.47 2.26 32.11
C GLN A 494 -39.09 2.17 31.44
N MET A 495 -38.98 2.41 30.12
CA MET A 495 -37.67 2.53 29.44
C MET A 495 -37.21 3.97 29.18
N GLN A 496 -37.89 5.01 29.71
CA GLN A 496 -37.47 6.41 29.56
C GLN A 496 -36.67 6.99 30.74
N LEU A 497 -36.33 6.20 31.77
CA LEU A 497 -35.56 6.69 32.93
C LEU A 497 -34.32 5.86 33.30
N GLN A 498 -33.74 5.11 32.35
CA GLN A 498 -32.38 4.56 32.48
C GLN A 498 -31.49 5.05 31.34
N GLY A 499 -31.42 6.37 31.21
CA GLY A 499 -30.57 7.07 30.25
C GLY A 499 -29.95 8.33 30.85
N GLN A 500 -29.60 8.32 32.14
CA GLN A 500 -28.74 9.36 32.72
C GLN A 500 -27.44 8.73 33.22
N LYS A 501 -26.36 9.00 32.48
CA LYS A 501 -24.98 8.80 32.93
C LYS A 501 -24.73 9.63 34.21
N PRO A 502 -24.08 9.09 35.24
CA PRO A 502 -23.41 9.95 36.21
C PRO A 502 -22.14 10.52 35.57
N GLY A 503 -22.03 11.85 35.60
CA GLY A 503 -20.84 12.59 35.18
C GLY A 503 -19.65 12.26 36.06
N TYR A 504 -18.47 12.27 35.43
CA TYR A 504 -17.18 12.32 36.09
C TYR A 504 -17.02 13.66 36.82
N PHE A 505 -16.61 13.58 38.09
CA PHE A 505 -15.71 14.55 38.72
C PHE A 505 -14.28 14.13 38.47
#